data_AF-A0A7Y3P4K7-F1
#
_entry.id   AF-A0A7Y3P4K7-F1
#
_cell.length_a   1.000
_cell.length_b   1.000
_cell.length_c   1.000
_cell.angle_alpha   90.00
_cell.angle_beta   90.00
_cell.angle_gamma   90.00
#
_symmetry.space_group_name_H-M   'P 1'
#
loop_
_entity.id
_entity.type
_entity.pdbx_description
1 polymer ?
#
loop_
_entity_poly.entity_id
_entity_poly.type
_entity_poly.pdbx_seq_one_letter_code
_entity_poly.pdbx_strand_id
1 'polypeptide(L)'
;MPTHRQTLPIWVLPGIALLGAAAGLLFAGPVGAVFAPAALHYIVPPLLFEAAWNLDLEAVRRAWRPVAILVLPGVAIAALCVAGALLLLAFPWPMAWTVGAALSATDPVAVIAFARSVGAPTRLVAIVEAESLFNDAFAVALVRASNLVLSLVAALLGALAGDLLGRFACWLRLRHALALWALSVLGVYAVGAAADAFGGSGIVAVVTLGMFMRTRIERTIDEGTLDGAEAYWRWAAVALNFVLFAWMGASFNLLDARTALLGAGLVVAALAAARLVTTMGLLRVLPELSEARRRFIATAGVRGALSLALVFTINVHLPGAQSARAIVFVAVLATMLVGVIALPRSARKLLASGT
;
A
#
# COMPACT_ATOMS: atom_id res chain seq x y z
N MET A 1 5.19 6.21 29.81
CA MET A 1 4.11 7.11 29.34
C MET A 1 3.64 6.58 27.99
N PRO A 2 2.34 6.43 27.72
CA PRO A 2 1.90 6.02 26.39
C PRO A 2 2.28 7.15 25.44
N THR A 3 3.26 6.92 24.57
CA THR A 3 3.55 7.81 23.45
C THR A 3 2.28 7.87 22.63
N HIS A 4 1.54 8.97 22.73
CA HIS A 4 0.50 9.30 21.77
C HIS A 4 1.18 9.28 20.40
N ARG A 5 1.02 8.17 19.66
CA ARG A 5 1.39 8.10 18.25
C ARG A 5 0.50 9.15 17.58
N GLN A 6 1.03 10.36 17.38
CA GLN A 6 0.33 11.41 16.65
C GLN A 6 0.18 10.91 15.22
N THR A 7 -0.99 10.38 14.91
CA THR A 7 -1.34 9.93 13.57
C THR A 7 -1.79 11.14 12.77
N LEU A 8 -1.29 11.27 11.54
CA LEU A 8 -1.74 12.34 10.65
C LEU A 8 -3.24 12.16 10.38
N PRO A 9 -4.04 13.24 10.44
CA PRO A 9 -5.44 13.19 10.06
C PRO A 9 -5.60 12.68 8.62
N ILE A 10 -6.61 11.84 8.39
CA ILE A 10 -6.91 11.22 7.08
C ILE A 10 -7.01 12.22 5.90
N TRP A 11 -7.33 13.49 6.18
CA TRP A 11 -7.47 14.55 5.19
C TRP A 11 -6.16 15.19 4.72
N VAL A 12 -5.04 14.97 5.44
CA VAL A 12 -3.76 15.61 5.11
C VAL A 12 -3.24 15.14 3.75
N LEU A 13 -3.28 13.83 3.48
CA LEU A 13 -2.79 13.26 2.22
C LEU A 13 -3.62 13.72 1.00
N PRO A 14 -4.96 13.67 1.02
CA PRO A 14 -5.78 14.30 -0.02
C PRO A 14 -5.50 15.80 -0.18
N GLY A 15 -5.33 16.53 0.93
CA GLY A 15 -5.02 17.96 0.90
C GLY A 15 -3.72 18.26 0.17
N ILE A 16 -2.67 17.49 0.42
CA ILE A 16 -1.38 17.62 -0.27
C ILE A 16 -1.49 17.26 -1.74
N ALA A 17 -2.27 16.22 -2.09
CA ALA A 17 -2.53 15.88 -3.48
C ALA A 17 -3.22 17.02 -4.24
N LEU A 18 -4.19 17.69 -3.61
CA LEU A 18 -4.88 18.85 -4.18
C LEU A 18 -3.96 20.07 -4.30
N LEU A 19 -3.10 20.33 -3.31
CA LEU A 19 -2.09 21.38 -3.39
C LEU A 19 -1.08 21.11 -4.52
N GLY A 20 -0.65 19.87 -4.66
CA GLY A 20 0.16 19.41 -5.79
C GLY A 20 -0.54 19.67 -7.12
N ALA A 21 -1.83 19.34 -7.24
CA ALA A 21 -2.62 19.61 -8.43
C ALA A 21 -2.72 21.10 -8.75
N ALA A 22 -2.97 21.95 -7.75
CA ALA A 22 -2.94 23.40 -7.94
C ALA A 22 -1.57 23.89 -8.42
N ALA A 23 -0.48 23.39 -7.84
CA ALA A 23 0.87 23.72 -8.27
C ALA A 23 1.18 23.25 -9.70
N GLY A 24 0.76 22.04 -10.09
CA GLY A 24 0.94 21.54 -11.46
C GLY A 24 0.23 22.37 -12.52
N LEU A 25 -0.96 22.88 -12.19
CA LEU A 25 -1.70 23.79 -13.07
C LEU A 25 -1.02 25.15 -13.20
N LEU A 26 -0.35 25.63 -12.14
CA LEU A 26 0.35 26.91 -12.13
C LEU A 26 1.74 26.83 -12.78
N PHE A 27 2.43 25.69 -12.68
CA PHE A 27 3.82 25.49 -13.11
C PHE A 27 3.95 24.46 -14.24
N ALA A 28 3.00 24.47 -15.18
CA ALA A 28 2.88 23.51 -16.29
C ALA A 28 4.24 23.15 -16.95
N GLY A 29 4.81 22.02 -16.53
CA GLY A 29 6.10 21.52 -17.00
C GLY A 29 6.10 19.99 -17.10
N PRO A 30 7.02 19.39 -17.88
CA PRO A 30 7.08 17.96 -18.17
C PRO A 30 7.63 17.12 -16.99
N VAL A 31 7.20 17.45 -15.78
CA VAL A 31 7.72 16.88 -14.54
C VAL A 31 7.28 15.40 -14.44
N GLY A 32 6.04 15.05 -14.79
CA GLY A 32 5.48 13.71 -14.57
C GLY A 32 6.17 12.49 -15.23
N ALA A 33 6.91 12.65 -16.34
CA ALA A 33 7.43 11.51 -17.09
C ALA A 33 8.74 10.92 -16.54
N VAL A 34 9.58 11.72 -15.87
CA VAL A 34 10.92 11.32 -15.42
C VAL A 34 10.89 10.52 -14.11
N PHE A 35 9.83 10.68 -13.31
CA PHE A 35 9.81 10.24 -11.92
C PHE A 35 9.18 8.87 -11.67
N ALA A 36 8.39 8.33 -12.61
CA ALA A 36 7.74 7.03 -12.41
C ALA A 36 8.72 5.88 -12.14
N PRO A 37 9.80 5.71 -12.93
CA PRO A 37 10.77 4.65 -12.68
C PRO A 37 11.54 4.87 -11.37
N ALA A 38 11.89 6.14 -11.09
CA ALA A 38 12.57 6.52 -9.86
C ALA A 38 11.71 6.26 -8.61
N ALA A 39 10.40 6.50 -8.69
CA ALA A 39 9.48 6.24 -7.59
C ALA A 39 9.43 4.75 -7.23
N LEU A 40 9.30 3.86 -8.22
CA LEU A 40 9.24 2.42 -7.96
C LEU A 40 10.54 1.85 -7.39
N HIS A 41 11.69 2.40 -7.77
CA HIS A 41 12.97 1.88 -7.32
C HIS A 41 13.46 2.53 -6.01
N TYR A 42 13.20 3.82 -5.80
CA TYR A 42 13.77 4.56 -4.68
C TYR A 42 12.76 4.90 -3.58
N ILE A 43 11.47 5.03 -3.90
CA ILE A 43 10.44 5.52 -2.98
C ILE A 43 9.60 4.37 -2.42
N VAL A 44 9.13 3.46 -3.28
CA VAL A 44 8.26 2.35 -2.88
C VAL A 44 8.94 1.37 -1.92
N PRO A 45 10.21 0.94 -2.12
CA PRO A 45 10.82 -0.05 -1.22
C PRO A 45 10.94 0.44 0.24
N PRO A 46 11.39 1.69 0.52
CA PRO A 46 11.31 2.27 1.86
C PRO A 46 9.91 2.26 2.49
N LEU A 47 8.87 2.60 1.73
CA LEU A 47 7.48 2.64 2.22
C LEU A 47 7.01 1.25 2.65
N LEU A 48 7.27 0.24 1.82
CA LEU A 48 6.85 -1.14 2.10
C LEU A 48 7.73 -1.80 3.16
N PHE A 49 9.00 -1.42 3.26
CA PHE A 49 9.84 -1.82 4.38
C PHE A 49 9.33 -1.27 5.71
N GLU A 50 8.96 0.01 5.78
CA GLU A 50 8.43 0.63 7.00
C GLU A 50 7.14 -0.06 7.46
N ALA A 51 6.21 -0.31 6.54
CA ALA A 51 4.98 -1.03 6.84
C ALA A 51 5.25 -2.49 7.27
N ALA A 52 6.20 -3.17 6.63
CA ALA A 52 6.61 -4.53 7.00
C ALA A 52 7.30 -4.61 8.36
N TRP A 53 8.11 -3.59 8.69
CA TRP A 53 8.83 -3.48 9.95
C TRP A 53 7.90 -3.27 11.15
N ASN A 54 6.77 -2.57 10.94
CA ASN A 54 5.80 -2.27 11.99
C ASN A 54 4.65 -3.29 12.09
N LEU A 55 4.66 -4.31 11.24
CA LEU A 55 3.61 -5.33 11.21
C LEU A 55 3.72 -6.29 12.40
N ASP A 56 2.61 -6.46 13.14
CA ASP A 56 2.50 -7.49 14.17
C ASP A 56 2.35 -8.89 13.53
N LEU A 57 3.49 -9.53 13.28
CA LEU A 57 3.56 -10.84 12.62
C LEU A 57 2.87 -11.95 13.41
N GLU A 58 2.83 -11.88 14.74
CA GLU A 58 2.11 -12.86 15.54
C GLU A 58 0.60 -12.72 15.36
N ALA A 59 0.08 -11.49 15.38
CA ALA A 59 -1.34 -11.24 15.12
C ALA A 59 -1.73 -11.63 13.69
N VAL A 60 -0.88 -11.33 12.69
CA VAL A 60 -1.09 -11.75 11.30
C VAL A 60 -1.08 -13.27 11.18
N ARG A 61 -0.15 -13.97 11.83
CA ARG A 61 -0.12 -15.43 11.85
C ARG A 61 -1.39 -16.02 12.47
N ARG A 62 -1.98 -15.39 13.49
CA ARG A 62 -3.28 -15.82 14.07
C ARG A 62 -4.48 -15.46 13.17
N ALA A 63 -4.29 -14.58 12.18
CA ALA A 63 -5.32 -14.12 11.26
C ALA A 63 -5.00 -14.43 9.79
N TRP A 64 -4.17 -15.45 9.53
CA TRP A 64 -3.66 -15.74 8.19
C TRP A 64 -4.74 -16.10 7.17
N ARG A 65 -5.84 -16.74 7.60
CA ARG A 65 -6.94 -17.17 6.71
C ARG A 65 -7.67 -15.96 6.07
N PRO A 66 -8.18 -14.97 6.85
CA PRO A 66 -8.70 -13.74 6.27
C PRO A 66 -7.72 -13.01 5.35
N VAL A 67 -6.45 -12.89 5.78
CA VAL A 67 -5.41 -12.19 5.01
C VAL A 67 -5.18 -12.89 3.67
N ALA A 68 -5.04 -14.22 3.65
CA ALA A 68 -4.85 -14.98 2.43
C ALA A 68 -6.01 -14.81 1.43
N ILE A 69 -7.27 -14.78 1.92
CA ILE A 69 -8.45 -14.54 1.07
C ILE A 69 -8.45 -13.10 0.53
N LEU A 70 -8.09 -12.11 1.34
CA LEU A 70 -8.09 -10.73 0.88
C LEU A 70 -6.96 -10.44 -0.12
N VAL A 71 -5.80 -11.05 0.08
CA VAL A 71 -4.61 -10.82 -0.75
C VAL A 71 -4.67 -11.64 -2.04
N LEU A 72 -4.88 -12.96 -1.97
CA LEU A 72 -4.75 -13.81 -3.15
C LEU A 72 -5.91 -13.63 -4.14
N PRO A 73 -7.15 -14.07 -3.86
CA PRO A 73 -8.25 -13.81 -4.77
C PRO A 73 -8.69 -12.34 -4.74
N GLY A 74 -8.51 -11.62 -3.62
CA GLY A 74 -8.99 -10.24 -3.54
C GLY A 74 -8.23 -9.25 -4.43
N VAL A 75 -6.91 -9.36 -4.54
CA VAL A 75 -6.12 -8.58 -5.50
C VAL A 75 -6.52 -8.92 -6.92
N ALA A 76 -6.62 -10.21 -7.25
CA ALA A 76 -6.99 -10.66 -8.60
C ALA A 76 -8.39 -10.16 -9.00
N ILE A 77 -9.38 -10.27 -8.11
CA ILE A 77 -10.74 -9.80 -8.36
C ILE A 77 -10.75 -8.28 -8.53
N ALA A 78 -10.07 -7.53 -7.66
CA ALA A 78 -9.98 -6.07 -7.79
C ALA A 78 -9.36 -5.65 -9.12
N ALA A 79 -8.22 -6.26 -9.49
CA ALA A 79 -7.54 -5.96 -10.73
C ALA A 79 -8.40 -6.29 -11.96
N LEU A 80 -9.03 -7.46 -11.98
CA LEU A 80 -9.89 -7.89 -13.09
C LEU A 80 -11.16 -7.03 -13.21
N CYS A 81 -11.80 -6.65 -12.10
CA CYS A 81 -12.98 -5.79 -12.12
C CYS A 81 -12.64 -4.40 -12.69
N VAL A 82 -11.53 -3.81 -12.29
CA VAL A 82 -11.08 -2.51 -12.81
C VAL A 82 -10.63 -2.61 -14.26
N ALA A 83 -9.88 -3.66 -14.62
CA ALA A 83 -9.50 -3.89 -16.01
C ALA A 83 -10.75 -4.04 -16.89
N GLY A 84 -11.74 -4.82 -16.45
CA GLY A 84 -13.04 -4.95 -17.11
C GLY A 84 -13.76 -3.61 -17.28
N ALA A 85 -13.79 -2.77 -16.24
CA ALA A 85 -14.34 -1.42 -16.32
C ALA A 85 -13.64 -0.56 -17.39
N LEU A 86 -12.32 -0.61 -17.50
CA LEU A 86 -11.59 0.14 -18.52
C LEU A 86 -11.75 -0.43 -19.93
N LEU A 87 -11.91 -1.75 -20.08
CA LEU A 87 -12.24 -2.37 -21.37
C LEU A 87 -13.59 -1.86 -21.89
N LEU A 88 -14.59 -1.64 -21.01
CA LEU A 88 -15.88 -1.04 -21.39
C LEU A 88 -15.74 0.41 -21.89
N LEU A 89 -14.65 1.10 -21.51
CA LEU A 89 -14.29 2.43 -21.99
C LEU A 89 -13.34 2.38 -23.19
N ALA A 90 -13.19 1.21 -23.83
CA ALA A 90 -12.34 0.97 -24.99
C ALA A 90 -10.83 1.19 -24.76
N PHE A 91 -10.35 1.11 -23.52
CA PHE A 91 -8.91 1.05 -23.26
C PHE A 91 -8.32 -0.30 -23.70
N PRO A 92 -7.08 -0.32 -24.23
CA PRO A 92 -6.43 -1.56 -24.61
C PRO A 92 -6.11 -2.42 -23.38
N TRP A 93 -6.15 -3.75 -23.53
CA TRP A 93 -5.95 -4.71 -22.44
C TRP A 93 -4.69 -4.45 -21.59
N PRO A 94 -3.49 -4.21 -22.16
CA PRO A 94 -2.31 -3.94 -21.34
C PRO A 94 -2.48 -2.75 -20.41
N MET A 95 -3.10 -1.67 -20.89
CA MET A 95 -3.36 -0.47 -20.07
C MET A 95 -4.43 -0.76 -19.00
N ALA A 96 -5.52 -1.43 -19.39
CA ALA A 96 -6.58 -1.81 -18.47
C ALA A 96 -6.08 -2.71 -17.34
N TRP A 97 -5.25 -3.69 -17.68
CA TRP A 97 -4.59 -4.59 -16.72
C TRP A 97 -3.65 -3.84 -15.78
N THR A 98 -2.77 -2.98 -16.31
CA THR A 98 -1.84 -2.19 -15.47
C THR A 98 -2.58 -1.28 -14.49
N VAL A 99 -3.65 -0.62 -14.94
CA VAL A 99 -4.48 0.21 -14.05
C VAL A 99 -5.21 -0.65 -13.01
N GLY A 100 -5.74 -1.81 -13.42
CA GLY A 100 -6.38 -2.74 -12.51
C GLY A 100 -5.44 -3.23 -11.42
N ALA A 101 -4.25 -3.70 -11.81
CA ALA A 101 -3.21 -4.11 -10.87
C ALA A 101 -2.72 -2.96 -9.99
N ALA A 102 -2.63 -1.73 -10.50
CA ALA A 102 -2.27 -0.57 -9.70
C ALA A 102 -3.34 -0.23 -8.63
N LEU A 103 -4.62 -0.32 -8.99
CA LEU A 103 -5.74 0.02 -8.10
C LEU A 103 -6.18 -1.12 -7.16
N SER A 104 -5.57 -2.31 -7.27
CA SER A 104 -5.71 -3.36 -6.26
C SER A 104 -4.87 -3.09 -5.01
N ALA A 105 -3.81 -2.26 -5.11
CA ALA A 105 -3.10 -1.72 -3.97
C ALA A 105 -4.04 -0.88 -3.09
N THR A 106 -3.82 -0.92 -1.78
CA THR A 106 -4.63 -0.19 -0.80
C THR A 106 -3.71 0.57 0.15
N ASP A 107 -4.24 1.58 0.82
CA ASP A 107 -3.50 2.37 1.79
C ASP A 107 -4.16 2.25 3.16
N PRO A 108 -3.47 1.64 4.15
CA PRO A 108 -4.07 1.38 5.44
C PRO A 108 -3.82 2.53 6.41
N VAL A 109 -2.97 3.52 6.10
CA VAL A 109 -2.40 4.46 7.07
C VAL A 109 -3.50 5.16 7.85
N ALA A 110 -4.44 5.76 7.13
CA ALA A 110 -5.52 6.50 7.75
C ALA A 110 -6.57 5.58 8.41
N VAL A 111 -6.74 4.38 7.86
CA VAL A 111 -7.69 3.39 8.37
C VAL A 111 -7.21 2.81 9.69
N ILE A 112 -5.93 2.46 9.79
CA ILE A 112 -5.28 1.93 10.99
C ILE A 112 -5.28 2.98 12.10
N ALA A 113 -4.90 4.22 11.76
CA ALA A 113 -4.93 5.33 12.70
C ALA A 113 -6.32 5.48 13.34
N PHE A 114 -7.35 5.46 12.50
CA PHE A 114 -8.73 5.53 12.97
C PHE A 114 -9.14 4.27 13.76
N ALA A 115 -8.86 3.07 13.25
CA ALA A 115 -9.18 1.80 13.89
C ALA A 115 -8.61 1.70 15.31
N ARG A 116 -7.33 2.08 15.48
CA ARG A 116 -6.67 2.12 16.79
C ARG A 116 -7.31 3.18 17.70
N SER A 117 -7.66 4.36 17.16
CA SER A 117 -8.30 5.44 17.96
C SER A 117 -9.68 5.05 18.53
N VAL A 118 -10.42 4.18 17.84
CA VAL A 118 -11.74 3.71 18.28
C VAL A 118 -11.65 2.40 19.08
N GLY A 119 -10.45 1.90 19.38
CA GLY A 119 -10.24 0.69 20.17
C GLY A 119 -10.57 -0.60 19.41
N ALA A 120 -10.43 -0.63 18.09
CA ALA A 120 -10.67 -1.85 17.31
C ALA A 120 -9.72 -2.99 17.75
N PRO A 121 -10.17 -4.26 17.72
CA PRO A 121 -9.34 -5.39 18.16
C PRO A 121 -8.03 -5.48 17.39
N THR A 122 -6.92 -5.78 18.07
CA THR A 122 -5.58 -5.91 17.46
C THR A 122 -5.57 -6.86 16.27
N ARG A 123 -6.32 -7.97 16.35
CA ARG A 123 -6.47 -8.92 15.25
C ARG A 123 -7.08 -8.29 14.00
N LEU A 124 -8.06 -7.39 14.14
CA LEU A 124 -8.71 -6.72 13.02
C LEU A 124 -7.78 -5.69 12.37
N VAL A 125 -7.04 -4.94 13.20
CA VAL A 125 -6.01 -4.01 12.74
C VAL A 125 -4.93 -4.75 11.95
N ALA A 126 -4.43 -5.87 12.48
CA ALA A 126 -3.43 -6.70 11.82
C ALA A 126 -3.92 -7.28 10.48
N ILE A 127 -5.22 -7.64 10.36
CA ILE A 127 -5.80 -8.08 9.08
C ILE A 127 -5.72 -6.96 8.04
N VAL A 128 -6.16 -5.75 8.38
CA VAL A 128 -6.17 -4.61 7.44
C VAL A 128 -4.74 -4.18 7.08
N GLU A 129 -3.83 -4.17 8.06
CA GLU A 129 -2.43 -3.81 7.87
C GLU A 129 -1.70 -4.79 6.96
N ALA A 130 -1.84 -6.10 7.22
CA ALA A 130 -1.27 -7.14 6.37
C ALA A 130 -1.88 -7.15 4.98
N GLU A 131 -3.20 -7.04 4.88
CA GLU A 131 -3.91 -6.98 3.60
C GLU A 131 -3.35 -5.88 2.71
N SER A 132 -3.19 -4.66 3.25
CA SER A 132 -2.67 -3.55 2.48
C SER A 132 -1.21 -3.74 2.07
N LEU A 133 -0.35 -4.14 3.01
CA LEU A 133 1.08 -4.37 2.73
C LEU A 133 1.28 -5.42 1.64
N PHE A 134 0.57 -6.54 1.74
CA PHE A 134 0.70 -7.61 0.74
C PHE A 134 0.04 -7.22 -0.58
N ASN A 135 -1.14 -6.58 -0.57
CA ASN A 135 -1.77 -6.07 -1.79
C ASN A 135 -0.82 -5.14 -2.55
N ASP A 136 -0.11 -4.26 -1.85
CA ASP A 136 0.87 -3.35 -2.42
C ASP A 136 2.01 -4.10 -3.10
N ALA A 137 2.58 -5.09 -2.42
CA ALA A 137 3.63 -5.93 -2.98
C ALA A 137 3.17 -6.73 -4.21
N PHE A 138 1.96 -7.30 -4.16
CA PHE A 138 1.37 -8.02 -5.29
C PHE A 138 1.00 -7.08 -6.44
N ALA A 139 0.47 -5.88 -6.16
CA ALA A 139 0.16 -4.87 -7.17
C ALA A 139 1.42 -4.51 -7.98
N VAL A 140 2.56 -4.28 -7.31
CA VAL A 140 3.80 -3.99 -8.03
C VAL A 140 4.28 -5.19 -8.84
N ALA A 141 4.21 -6.40 -8.27
CA ALA A 141 4.58 -7.63 -8.98
C ALA A 141 3.73 -7.84 -10.25
N LEU A 142 2.42 -7.59 -10.18
CA LEU A 142 1.50 -7.71 -11.32
C LEU A 142 1.75 -6.63 -12.38
N VAL A 143 1.98 -5.38 -11.97
CA VAL A 143 2.30 -4.27 -12.89
C VAL A 143 3.62 -4.52 -13.62
N ARG A 144 4.62 -5.06 -12.93
CA ARG A 144 5.93 -5.39 -13.51
C ARG A 144 5.97 -6.75 -14.20
N ALA A 145 4.86 -7.48 -14.24
CA ALA A 145 4.79 -8.85 -14.74
C ALA A 145 5.90 -9.76 -14.18
N SER A 146 6.19 -9.61 -12.88
CA SER A 146 7.25 -10.37 -12.21
C SER A 146 6.94 -11.86 -12.23
N ASN A 147 7.96 -12.70 -12.38
CA ASN A 147 7.77 -14.13 -12.34
C ASN A 147 7.34 -14.57 -10.93
N LEU A 148 6.20 -15.24 -10.81
CA LEU A 148 5.64 -15.62 -9.51
C LEU A 148 6.56 -16.57 -8.73
N VAL A 149 7.13 -17.57 -9.40
CA VAL A 149 8.05 -18.54 -8.77
C VAL A 149 9.30 -17.83 -8.26
N LEU A 150 9.90 -16.98 -9.09
CA LEU A 150 11.08 -16.21 -8.69
C LEU A 150 10.74 -15.18 -7.60
N SER A 151 9.52 -14.66 -7.57
CA SER A 151 9.05 -13.78 -6.49
C SER A 151 8.89 -14.51 -5.17
N LEU A 152 8.49 -15.80 -5.17
CA LEU A 152 8.49 -16.63 -3.97
C LEU A 152 9.92 -16.94 -3.50
N VAL A 153 10.84 -17.20 -4.43
CA VAL A 153 12.28 -17.35 -4.10
C VAL A 153 12.83 -16.04 -3.53
N ALA A 154 12.51 -14.90 -4.13
CA ALA A 154 12.89 -13.58 -3.65
C ALA A 154 12.33 -13.30 -2.24
N ALA A 155 11.09 -13.73 -1.96
CA ALA A 155 10.51 -13.67 -0.62
C ALA A 155 11.35 -14.46 0.41
N LEU A 156 11.76 -15.68 0.06
CA LEU A 156 12.59 -16.53 0.93
C LEU A 156 13.99 -15.93 1.14
N LEU A 157 14.62 -15.42 0.07
CA LEU A 157 15.92 -14.74 0.16
C LEU A 157 15.85 -13.46 0.98
N GLY A 158 14.78 -12.68 0.83
CA GLY A 158 14.52 -11.50 1.65
C GLY A 158 14.36 -11.85 3.13
N ALA A 159 13.58 -12.89 3.44
CA ALA A 159 13.43 -13.38 4.81
C ALA A 159 14.76 -13.85 5.42
N LEU A 160 15.56 -14.60 4.66
CA LEU A 160 16.89 -15.05 5.07
C LEU A 160 17.83 -13.87 5.30
N ALA A 161 17.90 -12.93 4.35
CA ALA A 161 18.70 -11.71 4.50
C ALA A 161 18.27 -10.88 5.71
N GLY A 162 16.96 -10.80 5.99
CA GLY A 162 16.42 -10.11 7.16
C GLY A 162 16.84 -10.75 8.46
N ASP A 163 16.76 -12.07 8.55
CA ASP A 163 17.25 -12.81 9.71
C ASP A 163 18.76 -12.60 9.91
N LEU A 164 19.55 -12.67 8.84
CA LEU A 164 21.01 -12.50 8.89
C LEU A 164 21.41 -11.07 9.28
N LEU A 165 20.82 -10.04 8.67
CA LEU A 165 21.07 -8.64 9.02
C LEU A 165 20.61 -8.33 10.45
N GLY A 166 19.47 -8.88 10.88
CA GLY A 166 19.01 -8.78 12.26
C GLY A 166 20.00 -9.41 13.24
N ARG A 167 20.50 -10.63 12.95
CA ARG A 167 21.54 -11.28 13.77
C ARG A 167 22.82 -10.47 13.80
N PHE A 168 23.22 -9.91 12.67
CA PHE A 168 24.40 -9.06 12.56
C PHE A 168 24.26 -7.80 13.43
N ALA A 169 23.10 -7.13 13.39
CA ALA A 169 22.79 -6.00 14.25
C ALA A 169 22.86 -6.36 15.74
N CYS A 170 22.31 -7.52 16.12
CA CYS A 170 22.37 -8.04 17.48
C CYS A 170 23.79 -8.40 17.91
N TRP A 171 24.57 -9.02 17.03
CA TRP A 171 25.97 -9.38 17.27
C TRP A 171 26.85 -8.15 17.52
N LEU A 172 26.66 -7.10 16.71
CA LEU A 172 27.30 -5.80 16.90
C LEU A 172 26.79 -5.04 18.14
N ARG A 173 25.72 -5.51 18.77
CA ARG A 173 25.03 -4.85 19.88
C ARG A 173 24.76 -3.39 19.54
N LEU A 174 24.16 -3.13 18.37
CA LEU A 174 23.82 -1.78 17.95
C LEU A 174 22.93 -1.12 19.01
N ARG A 175 23.44 -0.04 19.62
CA ARG A 175 22.75 0.79 20.63
C ARG A 175 22.43 2.20 20.12
N HIS A 176 22.50 2.38 18.81
CA HIS A 176 22.26 3.65 18.15
C HIS A 176 21.21 3.48 17.05
N ALA A 177 20.08 4.16 17.22
CA ALA A 177 18.96 4.12 16.29
C ALA A 177 19.38 4.43 14.84
N LEU A 178 20.29 5.39 14.65
CA LEU A 178 20.79 5.77 13.34
C LEU A 178 21.57 4.63 12.65
N ALA A 179 22.36 3.87 13.40
CA ALA A 179 23.13 2.76 12.86
C ALA A 179 22.21 1.60 12.43
N LEU A 180 21.19 1.31 13.23
CA LEU A 180 20.18 0.30 12.89
C LEU A 180 19.35 0.72 11.66
N TRP A 181 18.97 2.01 11.59
CA TRP A 181 18.29 2.57 10.43
C TRP A 181 19.17 2.51 9.18
N ALA A 182 20.44 2.93 9.25
CA ALA A 182 21.36 2.88 8.12
C ALA A 182 21.59 1.45 7.61
N LEU A 183 21.74 0.47 8.51
CA LEU A 183 21.87 -0.95 8.15
C LEU A 183 20.62 -1.48 7.44
N SER A 184 19.43 -1.12 7.94
CA SER A 184 18.18 -1.52 7.30
C SER A 184 17.99 -0.87 5.93
N VAL A 185 18.34 0.42 5.77
CA VAL A 185 18.32 1.11 4.46
C VAL A 185 19.23 0.40 3.45
N LEU A 186 20.44 0.02 3.85
CA LEU A 186 21.36 -0.75 3.00
C LEU A 186 20.73 -2.09 2.60
N GLY A 187 20.12 -2.79 3.56
CA GLY A 187 19.41 -4.04 3.31
C GLY A 187 18.28 -3.88 2.28
N VAL A 188 17.46 -2.85 2.42
CA VAL A 188 16.32 -2.56 1.52
C VAL A 188 16.78 -2.48 0.07
N TYR A 189 17.78 -1.65 -0.21
CA TYR A 189 18.22 -1.45 -1.60
C TYR A 189 19.05 -2.63 -2.13
N ALA A 190 19.93 -3.22 -1.31
CA ALA A 190 20.75 -4.35 -1.74
C ALA A 190 19.89 -5.58 -2.08
N VAL A 191 18.97 -5.94 -1.19
CA VAL A 191 18.11 -7.13 -1.37
C VAL A 191 17.07 -6.89 -2.46
N GLY A 192 16.47 -5.69 -2.51
CA GLY A 192 15.52 -5.33 -3.56
C GLY A 192 16.15 -5.37 -4.95
N ALA A 193 17.32 -4.75 -5.12
CA ALA A 193 18.02 -4.74 -6.40
C ALA A 193 18.49 -6.15 -6.82
N ALA A 194 18.98 -6.95 -5.87
CA ALA A 194 19.39 -8.33 -6.15
C ALA A 194 18.22 -9.17 -6.65
N ALA A 195 17.07 -9.12 -5.97
CA ALA A 195 15.89 -9.88 -6.36
C ALA A 195 15.33 -9.45 -7.73
N ASP A 196 15.30 -8.14 -8.01
CA ASP A 196 14.94 -7.62 -9.33
C ASP A 196 15.89 -8.11 -10.43
N ALA A 197 17.20 -8.16 -10.16
CA ALA A 197 18.20 -8.61 -11.13
C ALA A 197 18.05 -10.09 -11.51
N PHE A 198 17.51 -10.92 -10.60
CA PHE A 198 17.21 -12.33 -10.87
C PHE A 198 15.78 -12.56 -11.40
N GLY A 199 15.02 -11.51 -11.72
CA GLY A 199 13.67 -11.62 -12.29
C GLY A 199 12.55 -11.94 -11.29
N GLY A 200 12.86 -11.93 -9.98
CA GLY A 200 11.87 -11.93 -8.91
C GLY A 200 11.37 -10.52 -8.60
N SER A 201 10.42 -10.40 -7.66
CA SER A 201 9.96 -9.09 -7.17
C SER A 201 10.85 -8.61 -6.03
N GLY A 202 11.67 -7.59 -6.28
CA GLY A 202 12.49 -6.94 -5.26
C GLY A 202 11.68 -6.36 -4.11
N ILE A 203 10.47 -5.89 -4.40
CA ILE A 203 9.55 -5.39 -3.38
C ILE A 203 9.08 -6.51 -2.44
N VAL A 204 8.76 -7.69 -2.98
CA VAL A 204 8.38 -8.84 -2.14
C VAL A 204 9.56 -9.25 -1.24
N ALA A 205 10.79 -9.21 -1.75
CA ALA A 205 11.98 -9.47 -0.96
C ALA A 205 12.21 -8.42 0.15
N VAL A 206 11.97 -7.14 -0.14
CA VAL A 206 12.07 -6.05 0.84
C VAL A 206 11.01 -6.15 1.94
N VAL A 207 9.80 -6.58 1.60
CA VAL A 207 8.74 -6.82 2.59
C VAL A 207 9.16 -7.94 3.55
N THR A 208 9.62 -9.09 3.04
CA THR A 208 10.05 -10.18 3.92
C THR A 208 11.34 -9.88 4.68
N LEU A 209 12.24 -9.08 4.11
CA LEU A 209 13.40 -8.51 4.79
C LEU A 209 13.00 -7.76 6.05
N GLY A 210 12.08 -6.80 5.94
CA GLY A 210 11.62 -5.99 7.07
C GLY A 210 10.96 -6.82 8.17
N MET A 211 10.08 -7.75 7.78
CA MET A 211 9.39 -8.65 8.71
C MET A 211 10.37 -9.49 9.54
N PHE A 212 11.33 -10.16 8.88
CA PHE A 212 12.27 -11.06 9.56
C PHE A 212 13.34 -10.31 10.33
N MET A 213 13.82 -9.17 9.80
CA MET A 213 14.77 -8.32 10.52
C MET A 213 14.14 -7.79 11.82
N ARG A 214 12.91 -7.26 11.77
CA ARG A 214 12.17 -6.82 12.97
C ARG A 214 12.03 -7.94 14.00
N THR A 215 11.54 -9.10 13.57
CA THR A 215 11.34 -10.27 14.47
C THR A 215 12.62 -10.66 15.20
N ARG A 216 13.76 -10.61 14.48
CA ARG A 216 15.05 -11.01 15.04
C ARG A 216 15.57 -10.01 16.08
N ILE A 217 15.41 -8.72 15.84
CA ILE A 217 15.98 -7.68 16.70
C ILE A 217 15.09 -7.33 17.91
N GLU A 218 13.77 -7.51 17.80
CA GLU A 218 12.78 -7.06 18.79
C GLU A 218 13.02 -7.64 20.20
N ARG A 219 13.62 -8.82 20.30
CA ARG A 219 13.92 -9.48 21.58
C ARG A 219 15.31 -9.17 22.14
N THR A 220 16.16 -8.47 21.38
CA THR A 220 17.60 -8.34 21.70
C THR A 220 18.08 -6.90 21.77
N ILE A 221 17.62 -6.04 20.85
CA ILE A 221 17.98 -4.62 20.84
C ILE A 221 17.08 -3.88 21.84
N ASP A 222 17.62 -2.88 22.53
CA ASP A 222 16.88 -2.08 23.49
C ASP A 222 15.75 -1.28 22.84
N GLU A 223 14.67 -1.05 23.59
CA GLU A 223 13.46 -0.36 23.12
C GLU A 223 13.77 1.04 22.59
N GLY A 224 14.67 1.80 23.23
CA GLY A 224 15.02 3.15 22.79
C GLY A 224 15.68 3.20 21.40
N THR A 225 16.58 2.25 21.12
CA THR A 225 17.19 2.09 19.80
C THR A 225 16.17 1.68 18.75
N LEU A 226 15.26 0.76 19.09
CA LEU A 226 14.19 0.31 18.20
C LEU A 226 13.20 1.44 17.87
N ASP A 227 12.72 2.15 18.88
CA ASP A 227 11.79 3.27 18.76
C ASP A 227 12.38 4.41 17.91
N GLY A 228 13.68 4.69 18.10
CA GLY A 228 14.38 5.68 17.28
C GLY A 228 14.46 5.26 15.81
N ALA A 229 14.78 4.00 15.52
CA ALA A 229 14.82 3.48 14.15
C ALA A 229 13.42 3.45 13.51
N GLU A 230 12.37 3.07 14.26
CA GLU A 230 10.97 3.16 13.84
C GLU A 230 10.59 4.62 13.53
N ALA A 231 11.01 5.58 14.36
CA ALA A 231 10.75 6.98 14.12
C ALA A 231 11.41 7.47 12.82
N TYR A 232 12.66 7.10 12.54
CA TYR A 232 13.33 7.46 11.28
C TYR A 232 12.60 6.89 10.06
N TRP A 233 12.23 5.61 10.11
CA TRP A 233 11.44 4.98 9.03
C TRP A 233 10.09 5.66 8.85
N ARG A 234 9.37 5.93 9.94
CA ARG A 234 8.07 6.61 9.91
C ARG A 234 8.17 7.99 9.27
N TRP A 235 9.14 8.80 9.67
CA TRP A 235 9.33 10.14 9.09
C TRP A 235 9.75 10.07 7.61
N ALA A 236 10.61 9.12 7.25
CA ALA A 236 10.94 8.87 5.85
C ALA A 236 9.69 8.48 5.05
N ALA A 237 8.86 7.57 5.55
CA ALA A 237 7.64 7.13 4.89
C ALA A 237 6.62 8.28 4.73
N VAL A 238 6.44 9.13 5.74
CA VAL A 238 5.60 10.33 5.66
C VAL A 238 6.12 11.28 4.57
N ALA A 239 7.42 11.58 4.58
CA ALA A 239 8.02 12.46 3.58
C ALA A 239 7.88 11.91 2.15
N LEU A 240 8.17 10.62 1.97
CA LEU A 240 8.05 9.92 0.69
C LEU A 240 6.61 9.91 0.18
N ASN A 241 5.62 9.67 1.06
CA ASN A 241 4.20 9.78 0.69
C ASN A 241 3.83 11.21 0.27
N PHE A 242 4.31 12.24 0.98
CA PHE A 242 4.08 13.63 0.57
C PHE A 242 4.67 13.93 -0.80
N VAL A 243 5.88 13.44 -1.10
CA VAL A 243 6.49 13.58 -2.42
C VAL A 243 5.61 12.89 -3.47
N LEU A 244 5.16 11.65 -3.23
CA LEU A 244 4.29 10.93 -4.18
C LEU A 244 2.99 11.70 -4.46
N PHE A 245 2.27 12.13 -3.42
CA PHE A 245 1.02 12.88 -3.55
C PHE A 245 1.21 14.24 -4.22
N ALA A 246 2.22 15.00 -3.82
CA ALA A 246 2.50 16.31 -4.42
C ALA A 246 2.87 16.18 -5.90
N TRP A 247 3.75 15.23 -6.24
CA TRP A 247 4.22 15.01 -7.60
C TRP A 247 3.10 14.60 -8.55
N MET A 248 2.28 13.68 -8.10
CA MET A 248 1.15 13.17 -8.84
C MET A 248 0.09 14.23 -9.05
N GLY A 249 -0.24 15.00 -8.00
CA GLY A 249 -1.08 16.18 -8.14
C GLY A 249 -0.51 17.08 -9.24
N ALA A 250 0.78 17.39 -9.18
CA ALA A 250 1.42 18.26 -10.18
C ALA A 250 1.40 17.70 -11.61
N SER A 251 1.29 16.39 -11.76
CA SER A 251 1.23 15.70 -13.04
C SER A 251 -0.20 15.56 -13.58
N PHE A 252 -1.21 15.99 -12.82
CA PHE A 252 -2.62 15.91 -13.22
C PHE A 252 -2.95 16.97 -14.27
N ASN A 253 -3.56 16.54 -15.36
CA ASN A 253 -3.97 17.43 -16.45
C ASN A 253 -5.51 17.46 -16.56
N LEU A 254 -6.08 18.66 -16.50
CA LEU A 254 -7.52 18.92 -16.52
C LEU A 254 -8.17 18.87 -17.91
N LEU A 255 -7.39 18.67 -18.98
CA LEU A 255 -7.88 18.79 -20.37
C LEU A 255 -9.06 17.85 -20.72
N ASP A 256 -9.28 16.77 -19.98
CA ASP A 256 -10.47 15.91 -20.17
C ASP A 256 -11.12 15.48 -18.83
N ALA A 257 -11.55 16.47 -18.06
CA ALA A 257 -12.20 16.25 -16.77
C ALA A 257 -13.47 15.39 -16.85
N ARG A 258 -14.23 15.46 -17.96
CA ARG A 258 -15.47 14.67 -18.11
C ARG A 258 -15.18 13.19 -18.22
N THR A 259 -14.25 12.78 -19.09
CA THR A 259 -13.85 11.37 -19.22
C THR A 259 -13.22 10.87 -17.93
N ALA A 260 -12.41 11.70 -17.26
CA ALA A 260 -11.83 11.36 -15.96
C ALA A 260 -12.90 11.09 -14.90
N LEU A 261 -13.93 11.93 -14.78
CA LEU A 261 -15.00 11.77 -13.80
C LEU A 261 -15.87 10.54 -14.08
N LEU A 262 -16.30 10.35 -15.33
CA LEU A 262 -17.14 9.19 -15.71
C LEU A 262 -16.37 7.88 -15.57
N GLY A 263 -15.13 7.85 -16.06
CA GLY A 263 -14.26 6.68 -15.94
C GLY A 263 -13.93 6.35 -14.50
N ALA A 264 -13.64 7.37 -13.67
CA ALA A 264 -13.43 7.18 -12.24
C ALA A 264 -14.68 6.67 -11.53
N GLY A 265 -15.88 7.16 -11.89
CA GLY A 265 -17.14 6.65 -11.36
C GLY A 265 -17.31 5.14 -11.61
N LEU A 266 -17.04 4.70 -12.84
CA LEU A 266 -17.09 3.28 -13.21
C LEU A 266 -16.03 2.46 -12.47
N VAL A 267 -14.80 2.96 -12.39
CA VAL A 267 -13.70 2.30 -11.66
C VAL A 267 -14.00 2.19 -10.17
N VAL A 268 -14.53 3.24 -9.53
CA VAL A 268 -14.93 3.22 -8.12
C VAL A 268 -16.06 2.22 -7.89
N ALA A 269 -17.04 2.15 -8.80
CA ALA A 269 -18.09 1.14 -8.73
C ALA A 269 -17.54 -0.28 -8.87
N ALA A 270 -16.60 -0.51 -9.80
CA ALA A 270 -15.93 -1.80 -9.96
C ALA A 270 -15.11 -2.19 -8.72
N LEU A 271 -14.38 -1.25 -8.12
CA LEU A 271 -13.64 -1.44 -6.88
C LEU A 271 -14.57 -1.75 -5.70
N ALA A 272 -15.73 -1.09 -5.62
CA ALA A 272 -16.75 -1.38 -4.60
C ALA A 272 -17.36 -2.77 -4.80
N ALA A 273 -17.68 -3.16 -6.04
CA ALA A 273 -18.18 -4.49 -6.36
C ALA A 273 -17.15 -5.59 -6.02
N ALA A 274 -15.89 -5.42 -6.43
CA ALA A 274 -14.79 -6.32 -6.05
C ALA A 274 -14.68 -6.46 -4.53
N ARG A 275 -14.87 -5.36 -3.80
CA ARG A 275 -14.81 -5.38 -2.33
C ARG A 275 -15.99 -6.09 -1.70
N LEU A 276 -17.19 -5.96 -2.25
CA LEU A 276 -18.36 -6.71 -1.78
C LEU A 276 -18.20 -8.21 -2.04
N VAL A 277 -17.73 -8.60 -3.23
CA VAL A 277 -17.48 -10.01 -3.57
C VAL A 277 -16.46 -10.64 -2.61
N THR A 278 -15.35 -9.95 -2.35
CA THR A 278 -14.28 -10.47 -1.48
C THR A 278 -14.71 -10.49 -0.01
N THR A 279 -15.28 -9.40 0.51
CA THR A 279 -15.57 -9.28 1.95
C THR A 279 -16.92 -9.82 2.38
N MET A 280 -17.97 -9.68 1.56
CA MET A 280 -19.31 -10.19 1.87
C MET A 280 -19.58 -11.56 1.22
N GLY A 281 -18.82 -11.91 0.16
CA GLY A 281 -18.83 -13.22 -0.46
C GLY A 281 -17.76 -14.14 0.12
N LEU A 282 -16.50 -13.97 -0.26
CA LEU A 282 -15.43 -14.92 0.07
C LEU A 282 -15.15 -15.01 1.58
N LEU A 283 -15.01 -13.88 2.29
CA LEU A 283 -14.80 -13.91 3.75
C LEU A 283 -16.00 -14.46 4.54
N ARG A 284 -17.18 -14.61 3.92
CA ARG A 284 -18.35 -15.20 4.59
C ARG A 284 -18.13 -16.66 4.95
N VAL A 285 -17.25 -17.37 4.23
CA VAL A 285 -16.90 -18.77 4.53
C VAL A 285 -16.12 -18.94 5.83
N LEU A 286 -15.62 -17.84 6.41
CA LEU A 286 -14.89 -17.84 7.67
C LEU A 286 -15.84 -17.51 8.82
N PRO A 287 -16.24 -18.51 9.64
CA PRO A 287 -17.16 -18.28 10.76
C PRO A 287 -16.54 -17.39 11.86
N GLU A 288 -15.21 -17.30 11.93
CA GLU A 288 -14.50 -16.44 12.89
C GLU A 288 -14.70 -14.92 12.66
N LEU A 289 -15.28 -14.52 11.53
CA LEU A 289 -15.54 -13.12 11.19
C LEU A 289 -17.04 -12.83 11.26
N SER A 290 -17.44 -12.05 12.27
CA SER A 290 -18.80 -11.49 12.33
C SER A 290 -19.08 -10.57 11.14
N GLU A 291 -20.35 -10.37 10.80
CA GLU A 291 -20.71 -9.48 9.71
C GLU A 291 -20.23 -8.03 9.94
N ALA A 292 -20.23 -7.57 11.19
CA ALA A 292 -19.70 -6.25 11.55
C ALA A 292 -18.21 -6.11 11.22
N ARG A 293 -17.40 -7.14 11.53
CA ARG A 293 -15.96 -7.19 11.19
C ARG A 293 -15.76 -7.21 9.67
N ARG A 294 -16.53 -8.03 8.94
CA ARG A 294 -16.45 -8.05 7.46
C ARG A 294 -16.81 -6.69 6.85
N ARG A 295 -17.84 -6.00 7.37
CA ARG A 295 -18.25 -4.67 6.89
C ARG A 295 -17.19 -3.62 7.17
N PHE A 296 -16.53 -3.70 8.33
CA PHE A 296 -15.40 -2.85 8.64
C PHE A 296 -14.26 -3.04 7.62
N ILE A 297 -13.86 -4.29 7.36
CA ILE A 297 -12.84 -4.63 6.35
C ILE A 297 -13.25 -4.15 4.94
N ALA A 298 -14.55 -4.25 4.59
CA ALA A 298 -15.06 -3.74 3.31
C ALA A 298 -14.85 -2.23 3.16
N THR A 299 -15.07 -1.46 4.22
CA THR A 299 -14.87 0.01 4.24
C THR A 299 -13.42 0.44 4.41
N ALA A 300 -12.54 -0.49 4.82
CA ALA A 300 -11.12 -0.25 5.05
C ALA A 300 -10.28 -0.19 3.76
N GLY A 301 -10.81 -0.62 2.62
CA GLY A 301 -10.07 -0.65 1.35
C GLY A 301 -9.94 0.72 0.69
N VAL A 302 -9.26 1.67 1.33
CA VAL A 302 -8.94 2.98 0.74
C VAL A 302 -7.73 2.82 -0.20
N ARG A 303 -7.68 3.54 -1.32
CA ARG A 303 -6.52 3.51 -2.23
C ARG A 303 -5.62 4.69 -1.89
N GLY A 304 -4.32 4.59 -2.16
CA GLY A 304 -3.39 5.66 -1.80
C GLY A 304 -2.23 5.83 -2.77
N ALA A 305 -1.11 6.33 -2.24
CA ALA A 305 0.01 6.84 -3.02
C ALA A 305 0.62 5.81 -3.99
N LEU A 306 0.67 4.53 -3.58
CA LEU A 306 1.28 3.48 -4.40
C LEU A 306 0.51 3.24 -5.70
N SER A 307 -0.83 3.16 -5.65
CA SER A 307 -1.65 3.00 -6.85
C SER A 307 -1.35 4.06 -7.90
N LEU A 308 -1.06 5.26 -7.43
CA LEU A 308 -0.78 6.42 -8.25
C LEU A 308 0.66 6.38 -8.77
N ALA A 309 1.64 5.97 -7.95
CA ALA A 309 3.00 5.74 -8.44
C ALA A 309 3.03 4.68 -9.56
N LEU A 310 2.27 3.60 -9.41
CA LEU A 310 2.20 2.50 -10.37
C LEU A 310 1.59 2.91 -11.71
N VAL A 311 0.56 3.76 -11.73
CA VAL A 311 -0.07 4.16 -13.01
C VAL A 311 0.86 5.00 -13.89
N PHE A 312 1.87 5.67 -13.31
CA PHE A 312 2.87 6.41 -14.10
C PHE A 312 3.86 5.51 -14.85
N THR A 313 3.89 4.21 -14.56
CA THR A 313 4.66 3.24 -15.36
C THR A 313 4.12 3.08 -16.78
N ILE A 314 2.85 3.41 -16.99
CA ILE A 314 2.23 3.38 -18.32
C ILE A 314 2.95 4.42 -19.17
N ASN A 315 3.50 4.00 -20.32
CA ASN A 315 4.18 4.89 -21.23
C ASN A 315 3.24 6.02 -21.68
N VAL A 316 3.65 7.27 -21.45
CA VAL A 316 2.84 8.47 -21.71
C VAL A 316 2.51 8.65 -23.20
N HIS A 317 3.31 8.06 -24.08
CA HIS A 317 3.12 8.14 -25.53
C HIS A 317 2.04 7.18 -26.05
N LEU A 318 1.52 6.28 -25.22
CA LEU A 318 0.42 5.41 -25.62
C LEU A 318 -0.91 6.20 -25.67
N PRO A 319 -1.74 6.00 -26.71
CA PRO A 319 -3.08 6.57 -26.76
C PRO A 319 -3.89 6.20 -25.51
N GLY A 320 -4.53 7.18 -24.89
CA GLY A 320 -5.32 7.01 -23.67
C GLY A 320 -4.51 7.02 -22.35
N ALA A 321 -3.17 7.02 -22.39
CA ALA A 321 -2.37 6.98 -21.16
C ALA A 321 -2.68 8.15 -20.21
N GLN A 322 -2.86 9.36 -20.74
CA GLN A 322 -3.24 10.53 -19.94
C GLN A 322 -4.64 10.39 -19.32
N SER A 323 -5.61 9.90 -20.09
CA SER A 323 -6.97 9.65 -19.61
C SER A 323 -6.98 8.58 -18.51
N ALA A 324 -6.21 7.49 -18.66
CA ALA A 324 -6.08 6.45 -17.65
C ALA A 324 -5.46 6.98 -16.34
N ARG A 325 -4.39 7.78 -16.43
CA ARG A 325 -3.78 8.45 -15.26
C ARG A 325 -4.77 9.38 -14.56
N ALA A 326 -5.55 10.16 -15.31
CA ALA A 326 -6.56 11.05 -14.77
C ALA A 326 -7.70 10.28 -14.09
N ILE A 327 -8.18 9.18 -14.69
CA ILE A 327 -9.18 8.28 -14.10
C ILE A 327 -8.66 7.72 -12.76
N VAL A 328 -7.42 7.23 -12.72
CA VAL A 328 -6.82 6.68 -11.50
C VAL A 328 -6.70 7.76 -10.42
N PHE A 329 -6.22 8.96 -10.77
CA PHE A 329 -6.14 10.08 -9.83
C PHE A 329 -7.48 10.40 -9.18
N VAL A 330 -8.52 10.61 -10.00
CA VAL A 330 -9.87 10.92 -9.51
C VAL A 330 -10.45 9.74 -8.72
N ALA A 331 -10.23 8.50 -9.17
CA ALA A 331 -10.71 7.31 -8.46
C ALA A 331 -10.06 7.16 -7.09
N VAL A 332 -8.73 7.38 -6.96
CA VAL A 332 -8.08 7.31 -5.65
C VAL A 332 -8.60 8.40 -4.73
N LEU A 333 -8.66 9.66 -5.18
CA LEU A 333 -9.23 10.75 -4.38
C LEU A 333 -10.66 10.41 -3.94
N ALA A 334 -11.50 9.93 -4.85
CA ALA A 334 -12.87 9.52 -4.54
C ALA A 334 -12.90 8.41 -3.47
N THR A 335 -12.04 7.39 -3.57
CA THR A 335 -11.99 6.32 -2.56
C THR A 335 -11.50 6.81 -1.21
N MET A 336 -10.56 7.77 -1.17
CA MET A 336 -10.11 8.40 0.08
C MET A 336 -11.26 9.18 0.73
N LEU A 337 -11.97 10.02 -0.04
CA LEU A 337 -13.11 10.80 0.44
C LEU A 337 -14.24 9.89 0.95
N VAL A 338 -14.58 8.84 0.19
CA VAL A 338 -15.57 7.83 0.60
C VAL A 338 -15.11 7.11 1.87
N GLY A 339 -13.83 6.76 1.97
CA GLY A 339 -13.22 6.15 3.15
C GLY A 339 -13.43 6.99 4.40
N VAL A 340 -13.22 8.30 4.33
CA VAL A 340 -13.39 9.17 5.51
C VAL A 340 -14.83 9.20 6.01
N ILE A 341 -15.79 9.07 5.10
CA ILE A 341 -17.21 9.11 5.41
C ILE A 341 -17.73 7.73 5.87
N ALA A 342 -17.29 6.65 5.23
CA ALA A 342 -17.79 5.30 5.44
C ALA A 342 -17.19 4.64 6.68
N LEU A 343 -15.88 4.85 6.93
CA LEU A 343 -15.15 4.17 8.00
C LEU A 343 -15.68 4.50 9.41
N PRO A 344 -16.02 5.75 9.75
CA PRO A 344 -16.61 6.04 11.07
C PRO A 344 -18.00 5.44 11.27
N ARG A 345 -18.76 5.22 10.19
CA ARG A 345 -20.08 4.57 10.26
C ARG A 345 -19.96 3.07 10.48
N SER A 346 -19.01 2.40 9.81
CA SER A 346 -18.78 0.97 10.00
C SER A 346 -18.17 0.68 11.38
N ALA A 347 -17.26 1.53 11.87
CA ALA A 347 -16.70 1.40 13.21
C ALA A 347 -17.75 1.53 14.32
N ARG A 348 -18.69 2.47 14.22
CA ARG A 348 -19.81 2.55 15.19
C ARG A 348 -20.61 1.26 15.27
N LYS A 349 -20.88 0.62 14.12
CA LYS A 349 -21.58 -0.67 14.07
C LYS A 349 -20.74 -1.82 14.63
N LEU A 350 -19.43 -1.80 14.41
CA LEU A 350 -18.48 -2.75 14.99
C LEU A 350 -18.45 -2.67 16.52
N LEU A 351 -18.40 -1.46 17.08
CA LEU A 351 -18.42 -1.27 18.53
C LEU A 351 -19.77 -1.64 19.15
N ALA A 352 -20.87 -1.31 18.47
CA ALA A 352 -22.21 -1.66 18.92
C ALA A 352 -22.48 -3.18 18.91
N SER A 353 -21.78 -3.97 18.10
CA SER A 353 -21.99 -5.42 18.05
C SER A 353 -21.33 -6.17 19.21
N GLY A 354 -20.51 -5.51 20.04
CA GLY A 354 -19.86 -6.13 21.21
C GLY A 354 -18.96 -7.33 20.87
N THR A 355 -18.59 -7.50 19.59
CA THR A 355 -17.92 -8.70 19.06
C THR A 355 -16.43 -8.51 18.81
#